data_AF-A0A5N7WAP2-F1
#
_entry.id   AF-A0A5N7WAP2-F1
#
_cell.length_a   1.000
_cell.length_b   1.000
_cell.length_c   1.000
_cell.angle_alpha   90.00
_cell.angle_beta   90.00
_cell.angle_gamma   90.00
#
_symmetry.space_group_name_H-M   'P 1'
#
loop_
_entity.id
_entity.type
_entity.pdbx_description
1 polymer ?
#
loop_
_entity_poly.entity_id
_entity_poly.type
_entity_poly.pdbx_seq_one_letter_code
_entity_poly.pdbx_strand_id
1 'polypeptide(L)'
;MPKLRKVHILKALTASVLIAIQAVSPLAPGALAAGLPTLGDGASSLTTGEERRLGDSIARELYRDPDYLDDPVLQEYVEGIWLHLQDAARKNGELSPELEERFAWTLLLGKDRQVNAFALPGGYMGVYLGLIGVVSSGDELASVIAHETSHITQRHIARMMAQQGKQTPLMLASMLLGALAATRSPDAAMAIMMGGPAAVMQNQLNFSRAMESEADRMGYSLMSPAGFAPQGFVSMFGKLQQASRLNDNGSWPYLRSHPLTTQRIADMDSRIPPGKRAADPVPTLEHVMMSARARVISNPGVEVRRQWATLPRSGSFSSLSQFEQVAQLYAATLSAMYLRDWPLAREMVQRLLTATAGNAPANIQARWLNAELEFKADNSQAALVALPLQSVLAPQAAPKATASGNLAGPREAGPREAGPSLATIDVVERVAPRRPELLLKTEILLRLNQAGSMASPLQTWVTDHPRDGSAWQTLARVWRSQGQEMRALRAEAEAQVAHYDYAAAVDRFKAAQDLARKAGARADYFEASIIDTRLRAVEELLREQLRDKAVNK
;
A
#
# COMPACT_ATOMS: atom_id res chain seq x y z
N MET A 1 -16.27 83.15 44.80
CA MET A 1 -15.40 83.47 43.63
C MET A 1 -14.22 82.51 43.65
N PRO A 2 -13.57 82.17 42.52
CA PRO A 2 -13.99 81.43 41.31
C PRO A 2 -13.46 79.97 41.35
N LYS A 3 -14.17 79.00 40.74
CA LYS A 3 -13.84 78.37 39.44
C LYS A 3 -12.34 78.12 39.20
N LEU A 4 -11.93 76.83 39.18
CA LEU A 4 -11.24 76.16 38.06
C LEU A 4 -10.67 74.80 38.52
N ARG A 5 -10.61 73.85 37.59
CA ARG A 5 -10.05 72.47 37.68
C ARG A 5 -10.99 71.36 38.19
N LYS A 6 -12.17 71.21 37.56
CA LYS A 6 -12.92 69.93 37.51
C LYS A 6 -12.91 69.23 36.13
N VAL A 7 -12.08 69.67 35.17
CA VAL A 7 -12.13 69.17 33.78
C VAL A 7 -10.92 68.29 33.38
N HIS A 8 -9.87 68.18 34.22
CA HIS A 8 -8.71 67.33 33.90
C HIS A 8 -8.64 66.00 34.68
N ILE A 9 -9.44 65.81 35.72
CA ILE A 9 -9.49 64.54 36.46
C ILE A 9 -10.47 63.55 35.80
N LEU A 10 -11.50 64.03 35.09
CA LEU A 10 -12.48 63.17 34.43
C LEU A 10 -12.01 62.59 33.08
N LYS A 11 -10.98 63.19 32.44
CA LYS A 11 -10.34 62.64 31.23
C LYS A 11 -9.22 61.63 31.54
N ALA A 12 -8.67 61.64 32.75
CA ALA A 12 -7.65 60.65 33.17
C ALA A 12 -8.28 59.33 33.69
N LEU A 13 -9.49 59.39 34.27
CA LEU A 13 -10.22 58.17 34.68
C LEU A 13 -10.94 57.47 33.52
N THR A 14 -11.31 58.18 32.45
CA THR A 14 -11.96 57.56 31.28
C THR A 14 -10.99 56.89 30.32
N ALA A 15 -9.72 57.32 30.25
CA ALA A 15 -8.68 56.65 29.47
C ALA A 15 -8.15 55.36 30.15
N SER A 16 -8.19 55.29 31.49
CA SER A 16 -7.73 54.11 32.23
C SER A 16 -8.76 52.97 32.28
N VAL A 17 -10.06 53.28 32.14
CA VAL A 17 -11.14 52.27 32.09
C VAL A 17 -11.36 51.72 30.67
N LEU A 18 -10.99 52.47 29.62
CA LEU A 18 -11.04 51.98 28.23
C LEU A 18 -9.80 51.16 27.80
N ILE A 19 -8.67 51.27 28.51
CA ILE A 19 -7.50 50.40 28.31
C ILE A 19 -7.63 49.08 29.10
N ALA A 20 -8.46 49.02 30.14
CA ALA A 20 -8.75 47.80 30.89
C ALA A 20 -9.85 46.90 30.27
N ILE A 21 -10.54 47.36 29.22
CA ILE A 21 -11.65 46.61 28.58
C ILE A 21 -11.29 46.07 27.18
N GLN A 22 -10.11 46.38 26.62
CA GLN A 22 -9.63 45.80 25.35
C GLN A 22 -8.50 44.78 25.49
N ALA A 23 -8.22 44.30 26.70
CA ALA A 23 -7.25 43.21 26.96
C ALA A 23 -7.92 41.90 27.42
N VAL A 24 -9.19 41.68 27.07
CA VAL A 24 -9.84 40.37 27.16
C VAL A 24 -10.15 39.91 25.74
N SER A 25 -9.13 39.42 25.05
CA SER A 25 -9.40 38.43 24.01
C SER A 25 -10.11 37.26 24.68
N PRO A 26 -11.20 36.71 24.12
CA PRO A 26 -11.64 35.40 24.56
C PRO A 26 -10.46 34.47 24.27
N LEU A 27 -9.80 33.99 25.32
CA LEU A 27 -9.10 32.72 25.27
C LEU A 27 -10.13 31.75 24.72
N ALA A 28 -10.03 31.43 23.43
CA ALA A 28 -10.63 30.22 22.92
C ALA A 28 -10.26 29.12 23.93
N PRO A 29 -11.20 28.28 24.39
CA PRO A 29 -10.82 27.15 25.20
C PRO A 29 -9.82 26.37 24.36
N GLY A 30 -8.55 26.48 24.73
CA GLY A 30 -7.50 25.65 24.20
C GLY A 30 -7.98 24.26 24.50
N ALA A 31 -8.40 23.55 23.46
CA ALA A 31 -8.61 22.13 23.49
C ALA A 31 -7.23 21.49 23.70
N LEU A 32 -6.70 21.62 24.92
CA LEU A 32 -5.97 20.53 25.54
C LEU A 32 -7.00 19.46 25.88
N ALA A 33 -7.59 18.88 24.84
CA ALA A 33 -7.93 17.48 24.87
C ALA A 33 -6.60 16.72 24.79
N ALA A 34 -5.78 16.84 25.84
CA ALA A 34 -5.00 15.72 26.28
C ALA A 34 -6.07 14.67 26.60
N GLY A 35 -6.34 13.79 25.64
CA GLY A 35 -7.23 12.66 25.84
C GLY A 35 -6.77 12.00 27.13
N LEU A 36 -7.60 12.08 28.16
CA LEU A 36 -7.34 11.35 29.38
C LEU A 36 -7.15 9.90 28.95
N PRO A 37 -6.04 9.24 29.34
CA PRO A 37 -5.89 7.82 29.10
C PRO A 37 -7.17 7.16 29.63
N THR A 38 -7.81 6.35 28.79
CA THR A 38 -8.90 5.50 29.26
C THR A 38 -8.35 4.74 30.47
N LEU A 39 -8.93 5.01 31.64
CA LEU A 39 -8.54 4.38 32.90
C LEU A 39 -8.87 2.89 32.78
N GLY A 40 -7.90 2.11 32.31
CA GLY A 40 -8.03 0.68 32.04
C GLY A 40 -6.80 0.02 31.40
N ASP A 41 -6.17 0.63 30.39
CA ASP A 41 -5.23 -0.10 29.51
C ASP A 41 -3.78 0.45 29.40
N GLY A 42 -3.47 1.55 30.09
CA GLY A 42 -2.29 2.39 29.78
C GLY A 42 -0.92 1.96 30.32
N ALA A 43 -0.80 0.90 31.13
CA ALA A 43 0.49 0.52 31.73
C ALA A 43 1.17 -0.71 31.08
N SER A 44 0.42 -1.45 30.25
CA SER A 44 0.81 -2.75 29.70
C SER A 44 0.63 -2.90 28.19
N SER A 45 -0.10 -2.00 27.51
CA SER A 45 -0.29 -2.01 26.06
C SER A 45 0.59 -0.97 25.35
N LEU A 46 1.04 -1.29 24.12
CA LEU A 46 1.80 -0.35 23.28
C LEU A 46 0.93 0.87 22.94
N THR A 47 1.49 2.07 23.02
CA THR A 47 0.86 3.27 22.43
C THR A 47 0.83 3.16 20.91
N THR A 48 -0.07 3.90 20.24
CA THR A 48 -0.14 3.94 18.76
C THR A 48 1.17 4.41 18.12
N GLY A 49 1.89 5.32 18.78
CA GLY A 49 3.22 5.76 18.37
C GLY A 49 4.31 4.69 18.50
N GLU A 50 4.32 3.94 19.61
CA GLU A 50 5.26 2.81 19.78
C GLU A 50 4.96 1.67 18.80
N GLU A 51 3.67 1.40 18.57
CA GLU A 51 3.22 0.42 17.59
C GLU A 51 3.66 0.80 16.17
N ARG A 52 3.52 2.09 15.82
CA ARG A 52 4.04 2.64 14.57
C ARG A 52 5.55 2.46 14.43
N ARG A 53 6.34 2.79 15.45
CA ARG A 53 7.81 2.64 15.41
C ARG A 53 8.23 1.17 15.26
N LEU A 54 7.55 0.25 15.94
CA LEU A 54 7.78 -1.17 15.78
C LEU A 54 7.49 -1.60 14.33
N GLY A 55 6.36 -1.19 13.77
CA GLY A 55 6.00 -1.40 12.36
C GLY A 55 7.05 -0.88 11.39
N ASP A 56 7.49 0.38 11.56
CA ASP A 56 8.51 1.01 10.72
C ASP A 56 9.84 0.24 10.75
N SER A 57 10.22 -0.31 11.91
CA SER A 57 11.43 -1.13 12.04
C SER A 57 11.34 -2.44 11.26
N ILE A 58 10.17 -3.08 11.26
CA ILE A 58 9.92 -4.32 10.51
C ILE A 58 9.86 -4.01 9.01
N ALA A 59 9.11 -2.98 8.62
CA ALA A 59 8.95 -2.55 7.23
C ALA A 59 10.30 -2.21 6.59
N ARG A 60 11.20 -1.55 7.33
CA ARG A 60 12.58 -1.30 6.87
C ARG A 60 13.30 -2.57 6.42
N GLU A 61 13.15 -3.66 7.18
CA GLU A 61 13.81 -4.92 6.85
C GLU A 61 13.09 -5.62 5.70
N LEU A 62 11.76 -5.49 5.59
CA LEU A 62 11.01 -6.01 4.45
C LEU A 62 11.38 -5.33 3.14
N TYR A 63 11.62 -4.01 3.13
CA TYR A 63 12.10 -3.31 1.93
C TYR A 63 13.49 -3.80 1.45
N ARG A 64 14.25 -4.49 2.30
CA ARG A 64 15.54 -5.08 1.96
C ARG A 64 15.46 -6.56 1.61
N ASP A 65 14.31 -7.17 1.85
CA ASP A 65 14.07 -8.56 1.51
C ASP A 65 14.11 -8.72 -0.02
N PRO A 66 14.90 -9.66 -0.58
CA PRO A 66 14.89 -9.94 -2.01
C PRO A 66 13.50 -10.28 -2.55
N ASP A 67 12.58 -10.74 -1.71
CA ASP A 67 11.21 -11.08 -2.09
C ASP A 67 10.26 -9.89 -2.12
N TYR A 68 10.64 -8.73 -1.59
CA TYR A 68 9.88 -7.50 -1.79
C TYR A 68 9.70 -7.20 -3.27
N LEU A 69 8.46 -6.89 -3.65
CA LEU A 69 8.05 -6.62 -5.00
C LEU A 69 7.38 -5.25 -5.09
N ASP A 70 7.92 -4.38 -5.94
CA ASP A 70 7.24 -3.16 -6.37
C ASP A 70 6.76 -3.33 -7.81
N ASP A 71 5.62 -4.00 -7.96
CA ASP A 71 4.90 -4.12 -9.22
C ASP A 71 3.75 -3.11 -9.26
N PRO A 72 3.83 -2.02 -10.06
CA PRO A 72 2.84 -0.96 -10.00
C PRO A 72 1.41 -1.42 -10.29
N VAL A 73 1.25 -2.39 -11.19
CA VAL A 73 -0.04 -2.90 -11.64
C VAL A 73 -0.72 -3.71 -10.53
N LEU A 74 0.01 -4.65 -9.91
CA LEU A 74 -0.52 -5.42 -8.77
C LEU A 74 -0.69 -4.56 -7.53
N GLN A 75 0.22 -3.63 -7.28
CA GLN A 75 0.13 -2.71 -6.13
C GLN A 75 -1.16 -1.91 -6.22
N GLU A 76 -1.42 -1.24 -7.35
CA GLU A 76 -2.63 -0.42 -7.52
C GLU A 76 -3.91 -1.26 -7.41
N TYR A 77 -3.89 -2.49 -7.93
CA TYR A 77 -5.03 -3.40 -7.82
C TYR A 77 -5.37 -3.76 -6.36
N VAL A 78 -4.36 -4.16 -5.58
CA VAL A 78 -4.56 -4.60 -4.19
C VAL A 78 -4.81 -3.41 -3.27
N GLU A 79 -4.11 -2.30 -3.46
CA GLU A 79 -4.34 -1.05 -2.73
C GLU A 79 -5.76 -0.52 -3.00
N GLY A 80 -6.25 -0.59 -4.24
CA GLY A 80 -7.63 -0.20 -4.56
C GLY A 80 -8.67 -0.98 -3.75
N ILE A 81 -8.48 -2.29 -3.60
CA ILE A 81 -9.34 -3.11 -2.73
C ILE A 81 -9.24 -2.65 -1.27
N TRP A 82 -8.02 -2.45 -0.78
CA TRP A 82 -7.80 -2.07 0.61
C TRP A 82 -8.34 -0.68 0.94
N LEU A 83 -8.23 0.29 0.03
CA LEU A 83 -8.81 1.63 0.18
C LEU A 83 -10.33 1.59 0.36
N HIS A 84 -11.03 0.77 -0.43
CA HIS A 84 -12.48 0.58 -0.29
C HIS A 84 -12.86 0.00 1.09
N LEU A 85 -12.04 -0.93 1.61
CA LEU A 85 -12.23 -1.53 2.93
C LEU A 85 -11.91 -0.54 4.06
N GLN A 86 -10.87 0.29 3.92
CA GLN A 86 -10.57 1.38 4.86
C GLN A 86 -11.69 2.42 4.89
N ASP A 87 -12.25 2.77 3.74
CA ASP A 87 -13.40 3.65 3.63
C ASP A 87 -14.64 3.09 4.34
N ALA A 88 -14.88 1.78 4.22
CA ALA A 88 -15.92 1.09 4.97
C ALA A 88 -15.63 1.10 6.48
N ALA A 89 -14.39 0.81 6.88
CA ALA A 89 -13.97 0.81 8.28
C ALA A 89 -14.12 2.19 8.93
N ARG A 90 -13.79 3.26 8.21
CA ARG A 90 -14.00 4.65 8.64
C ARG A 90 -15.48 4.94 8.87
N LYS A 91 -16.35 4.54 7.93
CA LYS A 91 -17.80 4.74 8.03
C LYS A 91 -18.43 3.93 9.15
N ASN A 92 -17.89 2.75 9.44
CA ASN A 92 -18.34 1.88 10.53
C ASN A 92 -17.76 2.30 11.91
N GLY A 93 -16.82 3.26 11.95
CA GLY A 93 -16.16 3.71 13.19
C GLY A 93 -15.05 2.78 13.68
N GLU A 94 -14.62 1.83 12.86
CA GLU A 94 -13.54 0.88 13.16
C GLU A 94 -12.15 1.51 12.94
N LEU A 95 -12.08 2.49 12.04
CA LEU A 95 -10.89 3.31 11.81
C LEU A 95 -11.02 4.65 12.55
N SER A 96 -10.43 4.75 13.74
CA SER A 96 -10.46 5.99 14.52
C SER A 96 -9.54 7.06 13.91
N PRO A 97 -9.80 8.36 14.16
CA PRO A 97 -8.92 9.45 13.68
C PRO A 97 -7.47 9.31 14.17
N GLU A 98 -7.27 8.79 15.38
CA GLU A 98 -5.92 8.52 15.91
C GLU A 98 -5.19 7.45 15.09
N LEU A 99 -5.87 6.35 14.77
CA LEU A 99 -5.26 5.29 13.96
C LEU A 99 -4.99 5.78 12.53
N GLU A 100 -5.92 6.52 11.95
CA GLU A 100 -5.76 7.12 10.62
C GLU A 100 -4.55 8.06 10.54
N GLU A 101 -4.30 8.87 11.57
CA GLU A 101 -3.17 9.79 11.62
C GLU A 101 -1.84 9.08 11.95
N ARG A 102 -1.84 8.12 12.89
CA ARG A 102 -0.60 7.56 13.45
C ARG A 102 -0.07 6.38 12.64
N PHE A 103 -0.95 5.56 12.06
CA PHE A 103 -0.53 4.34 11.35
C PHE A 103 -0.04 4.65 9.93
N ALA A 104 0.70 3.71 9.36
CA ALA A 104 1.36 3.86 8.07
C ALA A 104 0.43 3.62 6.88
N TRP A 105 -0.58 2.75 7.04
CA TRP A 105 -1.50 2.31 5.99
C TRP A 105 -0.76 1.94 4.70
N THR A 106 0.26 1.09 4.85
CA THR A 106 1.20 0.74 3.77
C THR A 106 1.08 -0.73 3.41
N LEU A 107 0.87 -1.01 2.13
CA LEU A 107 0.77 -2.36 1.57
C LEU A 107 2.12 -2.76 0.98
N LEU A 108 2.61 -3.95 1.32
CA LEU A 108 3.83 -4.53 0.80
C LEU A 108 3.51 -5.81 0.05
N LEU A 109 3.94 -5.91 -1.21
CA LEU A 109 3.83 -7.15 -1.99
C LEU A 109 5.10 -7.99 -1.86
N GLY A 110 4.91 -9.30 -1.70
CA GLY A 110 6.00 -10.29 -1.71
C GLY A 110 5.86 -11.24 -2.90
N LYS A 111 6.96 -11.53 -3.60
CA LYS A 111 6.97 -12.40 -4.79
C LYS A 111 6.77 -13.90 -4.48
N ASP A 112 6.64 -14.26 -3.20
CA ASP A 112 6.48 -15.63 -2.74
C ASP A 112 5.21 -16.28 -3.34
N ARG A 113 5.32 -17.58 -3.63
CA ARG A 113 4.29 -18.45 -4.20
C ARG A 113 3.36 -19.04 -3.13
N GLN A 114 3.73 -18.93 -1.86
CA GLN A 114 2.92 -19.32 -0.72
C GLN A 114 1.64 -18.48 -0.65
N VAL A 115 0.53 -19.13 -0.32
CA VAL A 115 -0.73 -18.44 -0.07
C VAL A 115 -0.67 -17.82 1.31
N ASN A 116 -0.43 -16.51 1.36
CA ASN A 116 -0.32 -15.77 2.60
C ASN A 116 -0.66 -14.28 2.44
N ALA A 117 -1.17 -13.71 3.53
CA ALA A 117 -1.26 -12.29 3.81
C ALA A 117 -1.11 -12.10 5.32
N PHE A 118 -0.68 -10.92 5.77
CA PHE A 118 -0.46 -10.66 7.18
C PHE A 118 -0.57 -9.17 7.52
N ALA A 119 -1.13 -8.89 8.70
CA ALA A 119 -1.03 -7.59 9.36
C ALA A 119 0.24 -7.46 10.20
N LEU A 120 0.82 -6.26 10.23
CA LEU A 120 1.93 -5.88 11.11
C LEU A 120 1.53 -4.67 11.97
N PRO A 121 2.19 -4.47 13.14
CA PRO A 121 1.99 -3.30 13.99
C PRO A 121 2.08 -2.00 13.19
N GLY A 122 1.24 -1.02 13.52
CA GLY A 122 1.35 0.32 12.97
C GLY A 122 0.78 0.48 11.56
N GLY A 123 -0.10 -0.43 11.13
CA GLY A 123 -0.86 -0.31 9.87
C GLY A 123 -0.10 -0.72 8.62
N TYR A 124 0.73 -1.76 8.72
CA TYR A 124 1.36 -2.39 7.57
C TYR A 124 0.64 -3.68 7.23
N MET A 125 0.47 -3.95 5.94
CA MET A 125 -0.09 -5.19 5.43
C MET A 125 0.84 -5.81 4.40
N GLY A 126 1.18 -7.08 4.57
CA GLY A 126 1.89 -7.87 3.58
C GLY A 126 0.94 -8.78 2.81
N VAL A 127 1.12 -8.88 1.49
CA VAL A 127 0.37 -9.81 0.64
C VAL A 127 1.33 -10.54 -0.29
N TYR A 128 1.28 -11.88 -0.30
CA TYR A 128 2.09 -12.68 -1.21
C TYR A 128 1.38 -12.93 -2.53
N LEU A 129 2.15 -12.98 -3.62
CA LEU A 129 1.64 -13.27 -4.96
C LEU A 129 0.95 -14.64 -5.05
N GLY A 130 1.35 -15.61 -4.22
CA GLY A 130 0.65 -16.88 -4.10
C GLY A 130 -0.82 -16.73 -3.74
N LEU A 131 -1.18 -15.80 -2.84
CA LEU A 131 -2.58 -15.53 -2.49
C LEU A 131 -3.34 -14.99 -3.71
N ILE A 132 -2.84 -13.91 -4.32
CA ILE A 132 -3.46 -13.27 -5.51
C ILE A 132 -3.59 -14.27 -6.66
N GLY A 133 -2.62 -15.18 -6.79
CA GLY A 133 -2.60 -16.22 -7.80
C GLY A 133 -3.62 -17.35 -7.57
N VAL A 134 -4.12 -17.59 -6.36
CA VAL A 134 -4.97 -18.77 -6.07
C VAL A 134 -6.44 -18.42 -5.86
N VAL A 135 -6.73 -17.21 -5.39
CA VAL A 135 -8.10 -16.69 -5.29
C VAL A 135 -8.77 -16.66 -6.66
N SER A 136 -10.07 -16.92 -6.67
CA SER A 136 -10.90 -17.03 -7.87
C SER A 136 -11.65 -15.75 -8.19
N SER A 137 -11.80 -14.83 -7.23
CA SER A 137 -12.45 -13.54 -7.43
C SER A 137 -11.82 -12.43 -6.59
N GLY A 138 -12.12 -11.17 -6.97
CA GLY A 138 -11.77 -10.01 -6.17
C GLY A 138 -12.42 -10.02 -4.79
N ASP A 139 -13.62 -10.62 -4.65
CA ASP A 139 -14.31 -10.73 -3.35
C ASP A 139 -13.59 -11.68 -2.38
N GLU A 140 -13.02 -12.79 -2.89
CA GLU A 140 -12.21 -13.68 -2.05
C GLU A 140 -10.94 -12.97 -1.57
N LEU A 141 -10.26 -12.25 -2.47
CA LEU A 141 -9.09 -11.45 -2.09
C LEU A 141 -9.47 -10.37 -1.07
N ALA A 142 -10.57 -9.64 -1.32
CA ALA A 142 -11.09 -8.63 -0.41
C ALA A 142 -11.46 -9.22 0.95
N SER A 143 -11.95 -10.47 1.03
CA SER A 143 -12.25 -11.11 2.32
C SER A 143 -11.00 -11.30 3.18
N VAL A 144 -9.88 -11.71 2.58
CA VAL A 144 -8.60 -11.85 3.28
C VAL A 144 -8.07 -10.47 3.68
N ILE A 145 -8.11 -9.48 2.78
CA ILE A 145 -7.67 -8.11 3.09
C ILE A 145 -8.55 -7.48 4.19
N ALA A 146 -9.86 -7.75 4.21
CA ALA A 146 -10.77 -7.28 5.24
C ALA A 146 -10.45 -7.90 6.60
N HIS A 147 -10.17 -9.20 6.63
CA HIS A 147 -9.71 -9.92 7.82
C HIS A 147 -8.41 -9.32 8.38
N GLU A 148 -7.40 -9.13 7.53
CA GLU A 148 -6.13 -8.51 7.94
C GLU A 148 -6.31 -7.04 8.35
N THR A 149 -7.20 -6.30 7.68
CA THR A 149 -7.56 -4.92 8.09
C THR A 149 -8.16 -4.92 9.49
N SER A 150 -9.00 -5.90 9.84
CA SER A 150 -9.53 -6.03 11.19
C SER A 150 -8.46 -6.38 12.23
N HIS A 151 -7.41 -7.12 11.88
CA HIS A 151 -6.27 -7.29 12.80
C HIS A 151 -5.56 -5.96 13.11
N ILE A 152 -5.46 -5.08 12.12
CA ILE A 152 -4.86 -3.74 12.26
C ILE A 152 -5.77 -2.83 13.09
N THR A 153 -7.04 -2.65 12.69
CA THR A 153 -7.97 -1.72 13.36
C THR A 153 -8.27 -2.13 14.79
N GLN A 154 -8.39 -3.45 15.04
CA GLN A 154 -8.59 -3.99 16.39
C GLN A 154 -7.29 -4.14 17.18
N ARG A 155 -6.15 -3.68 16.63
CA ARG A 155 -4.82 -3.68 17.25
C ARG A 155 -4.47 -5.03 17.88
N HIS A 156 -4.80 -6.13 17.18
CA HIS A 156 -4.69 -7.49 17.74
C HIS A 156 -3.27 -7.81 18.20
N ILE A 157 -2.25 -7.36 17.46
CA ILE A 157 -0.85 -7.59 17.84
C ILE A 157 -0.50 -6.82 19.13
N ALA A 158 -0.89 -5.54 19.24
CA ALA A 158 -0.65 -4.76 20.45
C ALA A 158 -1.39 -5.35 21.68
N ARG A 159 -2.64 -5.79 21.51
CA ARG A 159 -3.41 -6.47 22.58
C ARG A 159 -2.79 -7.80 22.98
N MET A 160 -2.30 -8.58 22.01
CA MET A 160 -1.60 -9.84 22.28
C MET A 160 -0.29 -9.60 23.04
N MET A 161 0.51 -8.62 22.64
CA MET A 161 1.76 -8.25 23.32
C MET A 161 1.50 -7.78 24.75
N ALA A 162 0.41 -7.02 24.97
CA ALA A 162 0.00 -6.61 26.31
C ALA A 162 -0.36 -7.80 27.22
N GLN A 163 -1.04 -8.81 26.66
CA GLN A 163 -1.43 -10.04 27.38
C GLN A 163 -0.23 -10.93 27.71
N GLN A 164 0.79 -10.99 26.84
CA GLN A 164 1.98 -11.82 27.05
C GLN A 164 3.05 -11.13 27.95
N GLY A 165 2.92 -9.83 28.21
CA GLY A 165 3.78 -9.06 29.11
C GLY A 165 4.96 -8.38 28.40
N LYS A 166 5.69 -7.53 29.16
CA LYS A 166 6.72 -6.59 28.64
C LYS A 166 7.95 -7.25 27.98
N GLN A 167 8.11 -8.57 28.04
CA GLN A 167 9.26 -9.29 27.46
C GLN A 167 9.05 -9.70 25.99
N THR A 168 7.80 -9.85 25.52
CA THR A 168 7.48 -10.24 24.13
C THR A 168 7.90 -9.21 23.06
N PRO A 169 7.70 -7.88 23.24
CA PRO A 169 8.16 -6.89 22.27
C PRO A 169 9.68 -6.93 22.08
N LEU A 170 10.41 -7.07 23.18
CA LEU A 170 11.85 -7.21 23.20
C LEU A 170 12.28 -8.50 22.50
N MET A 171 11.56 -9.61 22.72
CA MET A 171 11.81 -10.90 22.07
C MET A 171 11.58 -10.83 20.55
N LEU A 172 10.48 -10.25 20.07
CA LEU A 172 10.21 -10.12 18.63
C LEU A 172 11.24 -9.19 17.95
N ALA A 173 11.58 -8.06 18.58
CA ALA A 173 12.64 -7.17 18.11
C ALA A 173 14.01 -7.89 18.11
N SER A 174 14.31 -8.67 19.15
CA SER A 174 15.53 -9.48 19.27
C SER A 174 15.56 -10.65 18.29
N MET A 175 14.42 -11.21 17.90
CA MET A 175 14.32 -12.25 16.88
C MET A 175 14.57 -11.68 15.49
N LEU A 176 14.06 -10.48 15.19
CA LEU A 176 14.35 -9.79 13.93
C LEU A 176 15.82 -9.37 13.85
N LEU A 177 16.38 -8.79 14.93
CA LEU A 177 17.80 -8.47 15.03
C LEU A 177 18.70 -9.72 15.06
N GLY A 178 18.23 -10.80 15.69
CA GLY A 178 18.90 -12.09 15.83
C GLY A 178 18.91 -12.86 14.51
N ALA A 179 17.83 -12.81 13.73
CA ALA A 179 17.81 -13.28 12.36
C ALA A 179 18.90 -12.55 11.53
N LEU A 180 19.00 -11.23 11.64
CA LEU A 180 20.05 -10.46 10.95
C LEU A 180 21.47 -10.80 11.44
N ALA A 181 21.66 -11.08 12.74
CA ALA A 181 22.95 -11.50 13.31
C ALA A 181 23.30 -12.98 13.02
N ALA A 182 22.30 -13.81 12.71
CA ALA A 182 22.41 -15.23 12.45
C ALA A 182 22.98 -15.58 11.07
N THR A 183 23.51 -14.60 10.33
CA THR A 183 24.51 -14.85 9.27
C THR A 183 25.78 -15.57 9.79
N ARG A 184 25.90 -15.76 11.12
CA ARG A 184 26.97 -16.50 11.79
C ARG A 184 26.60 -17.88 12.33
N SER A 185 25.33 -18.30 12.26
CA SER A 185 24.90 -19.66 12.64
C SER A 185 24.19 -20.35 11.48
N PRO A 186 24.62 -21.56 11.05
CA PRO A 186 24.07 -22.25 9.89
C PRO A 186 22.55 -22.45 9.91
N ASP A 187 21.98 -22.75 11.08
CA ASP A 187 20.56 -23.14 11.20
C ASP A 187 19.61 -21.94 11.09
N ALA A 188 19.96 -20.80 11.67
CA ALA A 188 19.15 -19.59 11.53
C ALA A 188 19.41 -18.85 10.20
N ALA A 189 20.59 -19.01 9.58
CA ALA A 189 20.80 -18.62 8.18
C ALA A 189 19.90 -19.42 7.24
N MET A 190 19.72 -20.72 7.49
CA MET A 190 18.77 -21.57 6.75
C MET A 190 17.31 -21.14 6.95
N ALA A 191 16.90 -20.82 8.17
CA ALA A 191 15.52 -20.36 8.45
C ALA A 191 15.18 -19.04 7.74
N ILE A 192 16.14 -18.11 7.66
CA ILE A 192 15.98 -16.84 6.93
C ILE A 192 16.02 -17.06 5.42
N MET A 193 16.92 -17.93 4.92
CA MET A 193 16.98 -18.29 3.50
C MET A 193 15.70 -18.96 3.00
N MET A 194 14.90 -19.57 3.88
CA MET A 194 13.67 -20.28 3.49
C MET A 194 12.37 -19.46 3.62
N GLY A 195 12.36 -18.27 4.22
CA GLY A 195 11.12 -17.50 4.39
C GLY A 195 11.24 -16.04 4.85
N GLY A 196 12.45 -15.52 5.02
CA GLY A 196 12.67 -14.13 5.41
C GLY A 196 12.19 -13.76 6.83
N PRO A 197 12.46 -12.52 7.28
CA PRO A 197 12.08 -12.05 8.61
C PRO A 197 10.55 -12.02 8.85
N ALA A 198 9.75 -11.75 7.81
CA ALA A 198 8.29 -11.76 7.91
C ALA A 198 7.72 -13.15 8.22
N ALA A 199 8.19 -14.22 7.57
CA ALA A 199 7.65 -15.55 7.83
C ALA A 199 8.01 -16.05 9.23
N VAL A 200 9.18 -15.67 9.77
CA VAL A 200 9.56 -15.97 11.15
C VAL A 200 8.60 -15.29 12.14
N MET A 201 8.30 -14.00 11.93
CA MET A 201 7.33 -13.29 12.76
C MET A 201 5.94 -13.90 12.65
N GLN A 202 5.46 -14.17 11.43
CA GLN A 202 4.12 -14.69 11.19
C GLN A 202 3.89 -16.06 11.83
N ASN A 203 4.87 -16.97 11.78
CA ASN A 203 4.78 -18.27 12.44
C ASN A 203 4.73 -18.19 13.97
N GLN A 204 5.04 -17.03 14.55
CA GLN A 204 4.94 -16.75 15.99
C GLN A 204 3.67 -15.95 16.35
N LEU A 205 3.05 -15.27 15.38
CA LEU A 205 1.78 -14.57 15.54
C LEU A 205 0.62 -15.57 15.53
N ASN A 206 0.48 -16.33 16.62
CA ASN A 206 -0.68 -17.19 16.84
C ASN A 206 -1.77 -16.41 17.56
N PHE A 207 -2.66 -15.77 16.79
CA PHE A 207 -3.79 -15.05 17.36
C PHE A 207 -4.72 -15.99 18.13
N SER A 208 -5.31 -15.47 19.21
CA SER A 208 -6.30 -16.24 19.97
C SER A 208 -7.54 -16.52 19.11
N ARG A 209 -8.25 -17.62 19.38
CA ARG A 209 -9.52 -17.93 18.69
C ARG A 209 -10.54 -16.80 18.78
N ALA A 210 -10.52 -16.03 19.88
CA ALA A 210 -11.40 -14.88 20.07
C ALA A 210 -11.03 -13.73 19.12
N MET A 211 -9.74 -13.43 18.96
CA MET A 211 -9.25 -12.40 18.01
C MET A 211 -9.54 -12.80 16.56
N GLU A 212 -9.33 -14.08 16.21
CA GLU A 212 -9.68 -14.59 14.88
C GLU A 212 -11.18 -14.44 14.58
N SER A 213 -12.04 -14.80 15.54
CA SER A 213 -13.49 -14.65 15.39
C SER A 213 -13.91 -13.16 15.35
N GLU A 214 -13.20 -12.29 16.07
CA GLU A 214 -13.43 -10.84 16.01
C GLU A 214 -13.05 -10.29 14.62
N ALA A 215 -11.88 -10.69 14.10
CA ALA A 215 -11.40 -10.29 12.78
C ALA A 215 -12.34 -10.77 11.66
N ASP A 216 -12.81 -12.00 11.72
CA ASP A 216 -13.79 -12.53 10.76
C ASP A 216 -15.06 -11.68 10.72
N ARG A 217 -15.59 -11.32 11.90
CA ARG A 217 -16.88 -10.61 12.02
C ARG A 217 -16.78 -9.16 11.58
N MET A 218 -15.72 -8.49 12.01
CA MET A 218 -15.44 -7.10 11.63
C MET A 218 -15.18 -7.05 10.12
N GLY A 219 -14.27 -7.89 9.62
CA GLY A 219 -13.93 -7.97 8.20
C GLY A 219 -15.14 -8.30 7.32
N TYR A 220 -15.97 -9.26 7.72
CA TYR A 220 -17.23 -9.57 7.02
C TYR A 220 -18.15 -8.35 6.92
N SER A 221 -18.24 -7.54 7.98
CA SER A 221 -19.08 -6.34 8.00
C SER A 221 -18.56 -5.22 7.10
N LEU A 222 -17.26 -5.22 6.76
CA LEU A 222 -16.65 -4.27 5.83
C LEU A 222 -16.97 -4.57 4.36
N MET A 223 -17.20 -5.84 4.01
CA MET A 223 -17.34 -6.29 2.62
C MET A 223 -18.43 -5.54 1.87
N SER A 224 -19.69 -5.62 2.33
CA SER A 224 -20.81 -5.03 1.60
C SER A 224 -20.75 -3.50 1.49
N PRO A 225 -20.38 -2.74 2.54
CA PRO A 225 -20.19 -1.29 2.42
C PRO A 225 -19.00 -0.88 1.52
N ALA A 226 -17.94 -1.69 1.48
CA ALA A 226 -16.82 -1.54 0.53
C ALA A 226 -17.23 -1.91 -0.91
N GLY A 227 -18.34 -2.64 -1.04
CA GLY A 227 -19.00 -3.07 -2.26
C GLY A 227 -18.73 -4.54 -2.62
N PHE A 228 -17.82 -5.21 -1.93
CA PHE A 228 -17.49 -6.62 -2.17
C PHE A 228 -18.59 -7.56 -1.68
N ALA A 229 -18.72 -8.71 -2.34
CA ALA A 229 -19.66 -9.75 -1.95
C ALA A 229 -19.20 -10.42 -0.64
N PRO A 230 -19.98 -10.39 0.46
CA PRO A 230 -19.60 -11.05 1.71
C PRO A 230 -19.42 -12.57 1.58
N GLN A 231 -19.98 -13.17 0.52
CA GLN A 231 -19.78 -14.58 0.15
C GLN A 231 -18.30 -14.92 -0.12
N GLY A 232 -17.45 -13.92 -0.38
CA GLY A 232 -16.00 -14.09 -0.48
C GLY A 232 -15.41 -14.78 0.76
N PHE A 233 -15.88 -14.45 1.96
CA PHE A 233 -15.43 -15.10 3.21
C PHE A 233 -15.74 -16.61 3.22
N VAL A 234 -16.97 -16.97 2.87
CA VAL A 234 -17.41 -18.38 2.86
C VAL A 234 -16.69 -19.17 1.77
N SER A 235 -16.53 -18.59 0.58
CA SER A 235 -15.78 -19.23 -0.52
C SER A 235 -14.32 -19.45 -0.13
N MET A 236 -13.68 -18.43 0.44
CA MET A 236 -12.29 -18.52 0.89
C MET A 236 -12.11 -19.54 2.02
N PHE A 237 -13.03 -19.59 2.99
CA PHE A 237 -13.01 -20.60 4.04
C PHE A 237 -13.19 -22.02 3.50
N GLY A 238 -14.01 -22.19 2.47
CA GLY A 238 -14.14 -23.46 1.74
C GLY A 238 -12.81 -23.91 1.12
N LYS A 239 -12.08 -22.99 0.47
CA LYS A 239 -10.75 -23.27 -0.10
C LYS A 239 -9.73 -23.65 0.97
N LEU A 240 -9.70 -22.88 2.07
CA LEU A 240 -8.82 -23.14 3.21
C LEU A 240 -9.14 -24.49 3.88
N GLN A 241 -10.41 -24.83 4.02
CA GLN A 241 -10.84 -26.14 4.55
C GLN A 241 -10.42 -27.28 3.61
N GLN A 242 -10.56 -27.10 2.30
CA GLN A 242 -10.10 -28.08 1.31
C GLN A 242 -8.59 -28.28 1.37
N ALA A 243 -7.81 -27.18 1.43
CA ALA A 243 -6.36 -27.23 1.55
C ALA A 243 -5.91 -27.95 2.84
N SER A 244 -6.57 -27.68 3.97
CA SER A 244 -6.29 -28.36 5.25
C SER A 244 -6.54 -29.87 5.20
N ARG A 245 -7.55 -30.33 4.45
CA ARG A 245 -7.87 -31.77 4.31
C ARG A 245 -6.88 -32.53 3.43
N LEU A 246 -6.28 -31.87 2.44
CA LEU A 246 -5.40 -32.50 1.44
C LEU A 246 -3.96 -32.73 1.92
N ASN A 247 -3.71 -32.59 3.23
CA ASN A 247 -2.37 -32.63 3.85
C ASN A 247 -1.44 -31.60 3.22
N ASP A 248 -1.57 -30.34 3.65
CA ASP A 248 -0.83 -29.18 3.13
C ASP A 248 0.66 -29.51 2.97
N ASN A 249 1.16 -29.34 1.74
CA ASN A 249 2.58 -29.52 1.42
C ASN A 249 3.44 -28.31 1.85
N GLY A 250 2.87 -27.42 2.66
CA GLY A 250 3.48 -26.17 3.13
C GLY A 250 3.18 -24.97 2.25
N SER A 251 2.29 -25.09 1.25
CA SER A 251 1.91 -23.99 0.36
C SER A 251 0.89 -23.02 0.97
N TRP A 252 0.29 -23.37 2.11
CA TRP A 252 -0.69 -22.53 2.83
C TRP A 252 -0.24 -22.12 4.24
N PRO A 253 0.88 -21.37 4.39
CA PRO A 253 1.28 -20.82 5.68
C PRO A 253 0.18 -20.03 6.40
N TYR A 254 -0.75 -19.41 5.65
CA TYR A 254 -1.90 -18.69 6.19
C TYR A 254 -2.69 -19.50 7.23
N LEU A 255 -2.83 -20.81 7.04
CA LEU A 255 -3.53 -21.70 7.98
C LEU A 255 -2.79 -21.88 9.31
N ARG A 256 -1.47 -21.64 9.36
CA ARG A 256 -0.68 -21.75 10.58
C ARG A 256 -0.89 -20.55 11.49
N SER A 257 -0.90 -19.34 10.94
CA SER A 257 -1.15 -18.11 11.68
C SER A 257 -2.63 -17.82 11.92
N HIS A 258 -3.50 -18.28 11.01
CA HIS A 258 -4.96 -18.16 11.10
C HIS A 258 -5.65 -19.53 11.07
N PRO A 259 -5.61 -20.31 12.17
CA PRO A 259 -6.22 -21.63 12.20
C PRO A 259 -7.73 -21.56 11.92
N LEU A 260 -8.16 -22.22 10.85
CA LEU A 260 -9.56 -22.34 10.50
C LEU A 260 -10.24 -23.41 11.36
N THR A 261 -11.35 -23.04 12.01
CA THR A 261 -12.12 -23.97 12.87
C THR A 261 -13.54 -24.14 12.33
N THR A 262 -14.17 -25.28 12.66
CA THR A 262 -15.59 -25.52 12.32
C THR A 262 -16.51 -24.44 12.88
N GLN A 263 -16.18 -23.87 14.04
CA GLN A 263 -16.94 -22.77 14.65
C GLN A 263 -16.87 -21.49 13.80
N ARG A 264 -15.69 -21.12 13.30
CA ARG A 264 -15.53 -19.93 12.43
C ARG A 264 -16.29 -20.10 11.11
N ILE A 265 -16.19 -21.29 10.51
CA ILE A 265 -16.94 -21.62 9.28
C ILE A 265 -18.44 -21.50 9.53
N ALA A 266 -18.94 -22.10 10.60
CA ALA A 266 -20.37 -22.01 10.96
C ALA A 266 -20.80 -20.56 11.27
N ASP A 267 -19.97 -19.74 11.92
CA ASP A 267 -20.28 -18.32 12.17
C ASP A 267 -20.43 -17.57 10.83
N MET A 268 -19.51 -17.74 9.88
CA MET A 268 -19.59 -17.09 8.57
C MET A 268 -20.76 -17.59 7.73
N ASP A 269 -21.01 -18.90 7.70
CA ASP A 269 -22.15 -19.49 6.99
C ASP A 269 -23.48 -18.96 7.55
N SER A 270 -23.61 -18.82 8.88
CA SER A 270 -24.83 -18.33 9.52
C SER A 270 -25.16 -16.87 9.20
N ARG A 271 -24.16 -16.09 8.74
CA ARG A 271 -24.31 -14.68 8.37
C ARG A 271 -24.85 -14.48 6.96
N ILE A 272 -24.91 -15.55 6.15
CA ILE A 272 -25.54 -15.51 4.83
C ILE A 272 -27.05 -15.74 5.01
N PRO A 273 -27.92 -14.76 4.65
CA PRO A 273 -29.36 -14.91 4.86
C PRO A 273 -29.95 -16.12 4.11
N PRO A 274 -30.82 -16.93 4.75
CA PRO A 274 -31.51 -18.04 4.08
C PRO A 274 -32.30 -17.57 2.85
N GLY A 275 -32.21 -18.30 1.73
CA GLY A 275 -32.90 -17.95 0.48
C GLY A 275 -32.24 -16.85 -0.35
N LYS A 276 -31.21 -16.18 0.19
CA LYS A 276 -30.28 -15.32 -0.55
C LYS A 276 -28.89 -15.94 -0.55
N ARG A 277 -28.78 -17.20 -1.02
CA ARG A 277 -27.49 -17.67 -1.53
C ARG A 277 -27.23 -16.84 -2.77
N ALA A 278 -26.67 -15.64 -2.57
CA ALA A 278 -26.23 -14.79 -3.66
C ALA A 278 -25.30 -15.63 -4.52
N ALA A 279 -25.31 -15.38 -5.84
CA ALA A 279 -24.43 -16.09 -6.77
C ALA A 279 -23.00 -16.16 -6.20
N ASP A 280 -22.34 -17.30 -6.39
CA ASP A 280 -20.95 -17.46 -5.98
C ASP A 280 -20.12 -16.27 -6.48
N PRO A 281 -19.10 -15.81 -5.73
CA PRO A 281 -18.27 -14.69 -6.15
C PRO A 281 -17.83 -14.82 -7.60
N VAL A 282 -18.26 -13.88 -8.45
CA VAL A 282 -17.98 -13.94 -9.89
C VAL A 282 -16.64 -13.26 -10.16
N PRO A 283 -15.71 -13.91 -10.87
CA PRO A 283 -14.47 -13.25 -11.28
C PRO A 283 -14.76 -12.03 -12.15
N THR A 284 -13.95 -10.98 -11.99
CA THR A 284 -13.87 -9.90 -12.99
C THR A 284 -12.76 -10.20 -13.99
N LEU A 285 -12.85 -9.66 -15.20
CA LEU A 285 -11.77 -9.77 -16.19
C LEU A 285 -10.46 -9.18 -15.66
N GLU A 286 -10.55 -8.10 -14.88
CA GLU A 286 -9.39 -7.51 -14.21
C GLU A 286 -8.76 -8.49 -13.20
N HIS A 287 -9.57 -9.08 -12.31
CA HIS A 287 -9.05 -10.01 -11.30
C HIS A 287 -8.32 -11.20 -11.92
N VAL A 288 -8.87 -11.81 -12.97
CA VAL A 288 -8.22 -12.97 -13.60
C VAL A 288 -6.91 -12.60 -14.30
N MET A 289 -6.76 -11.37 -14.79
CA MET A 289 -5.48 -10.86 -15.30
C MET A 289 -4.48 -10.59 -14.18
N MET A 290 -4.92 -10.05 -13.03
CA MET A 290 -4.04 -9.83 -11.88
C MET A 290 -3.58 -11.15 -11.26
N SER A 291 -4.46 -12.14 -11.16
CA SER A 291 -4.12 -13.50 -10.78
C SER A 291 -3.10 -14.13 -11.75
N ALA A 292 -3.29 -13.96 -13.06
CA ALA A 292 -2.33 -14.38 -14.09
C ALA A 292 -0.97 -13.67 -13.94
N ARG A 293 -0.96 -12.36 -13.71
CA ARG A 293 0.26 -11.57 -13.47
C ARG A 293 1.01 -12.08 -12.24
N ALA A 294 0.33 -12.25 -11.11
CA ALA A 294 0.91 -12.77 -9.87
C ALA A 294 1.52 -14.17 -10.06
N ARG A 295 0.81 -15.07 -10.76
CA ARG A 295 1.31 -16.42 -11.08
C ARG A 295 2.60 -16.41 -11.90
N VAL A 296 2.74 -15.51 -12.86
CA VAL A 296 3.93 -15.44 -13.73
C VAL A 296 5.12 -14.74 -13.04
N ILE A 297 4.84 -13.67 -12.29
CA ILE A 297 5.87 -12.88 -11.57
C ILE A 297 6.46 -13.66 -10.40
N SER A 298 5.67 -14.50 -9.71
CA SER A 298 6.15 -15.37 -8.61
C SER A 298 7.12 -16.48 -9.05
N ASN A 299 7.69 -16.34 -10.25
CA ASN A 299 8.77 -17.14 -10.83
C ASN A 299 8.47 -18.64 -10.89
N PRO A 300 7.58 -19.07 -11.80
CA PRO A 300 7.11 -20.44 -11.81
C PRO A 300 8.11 -21.49 -12.32
N GLY A 301 9.27 -21.04 -12.80
CA GLY A 301 10.23 -21.84 -13.55
C GLY A 301 10.05 -21.68 -15.06
N VAL A 302 11.13 -21.90 -15.82
CA VAL A 302 11.16 -21.70 -17.27
C VAL A 302 10.18 -22.63 -17.99
N GLU A 303 10.05 -23.87 -17.55
CA GLU A 303 9.20 -24.87 -18.21
C GLU A 303 7.71 -24.52 -18.09
N VAL A 304 7.26 -24.14 -16.89
CA VAL A 304 5.89 -23.67 -16.67
C VAL A 304 5.59 -22.44 -17.51
N ARG A 305 6.55 -21.50 -17.65
CA ARG A 305 6.38 -20.35 -18.55
C ARG A 305 6.23 -20.76 -20.00
N ARG A 306 7.00 -21.74 -20.50
CA ARG A 306 6.87 -22.24 -21.88
C ARG A 306 5.49 -22.87 -22.13
N GLN A 307 5.01 -23.63 -21.15
CA GLN A 307 3.67 -24.21 -21.20
C GLN A 307 2.60 -23.11 -21.25
N TRP A 308 2.66 -22.13 -20.36
CA TRP A 308 1.69 -21.03 -20.32
C TRP A 308 1.76 -20.14 -21.56
N ALA A 309 2.95 -19.86 -22.09
CA ALA A 309 3.15 -19.05 -23.30
C ALA A 309 2.47 -19.65 -24.54
N THR A 310 2.31 -20.97 -24.60
CA THR A 310 1.75 -21.68 -25.75
C THR A 310 0.33 -22.21 -25.52
N LEU A 311 -0.18 -22.17 -24.29
CA LEU A 311 -1.49 -22.68 -23.91
C LEU A 311 -2.65 -22.11 -24.75
N PRO A 312 -2.69 -20.81 -25.12
CA PRO A 312 -3.73 -20.27 -25.99
C PRO A 312 -3.70 -20.77 -27.45
N ARG A 313 -2.69 -21.53 -27.85
CA ARG A 313 -2.63 -22.21 -29.16
C ARG A 313 -3.20 -23.63 -29.11
N SER A 314 -3.59 -24.12 -27.93
CA SER A 314 -4.25 -25.42 -27.80
C SER A 314 -5.64 -25.42 -28.45
N GLY A 315 -6.06 -26.57 -28.97
CA GLY A 315 -7.39 -26.71 -29.61
C GLY A 315 -8.57 -26.51 -28.64
N SER A 316 -8.33 -26.63 -27.33
CA SER A 316 -9.35 -26.39 -26.29
C SER A 316 -9.56 -24.92 -25.95
N PHE A 317 -8.71 -24.00 -26.42
CA PHE A 317 -8.78 -22.60 -26.03
C PHE A 317 -10.13 -21.95 -26.37
N SER A 318 -10.68 -22.24 -27.56
CA SER A 318 -11.95 -21.67 -28.01
C SER A 318 -13.17 -22.16 -27.23
N SER A 319 -13.07 -23.28 -26.51
CA SER A 319 -14.16 -23.79 -25.65
C SER A 319 -14.14 -23.23 -24.23
N LEU A 320 -13.10 -22.49 -23.85
CA LEU A 320 -12.99 -21.89 -22.52
C LEU A 320 -13.94 -20.71 -22.34
N SER A 321 -14.30 -20.40 -21.10
CA SER A 321 -15.01 -19.16 -20.77
C SER A 321 -14.17 -17.92 -21.11
N GLN A 322 -14.82 -16.76 -21.27
CA GLN A 322 -14.11 -15.51 -21.54
C GLN A 322 -13.07 -15.18 -20.46
N PHE A 323 -13.39 -15.45 -19.18
CA PHE A 323 -12.48 -15.24 -18.05
C PHE A 323 -11.20 -16.08 -18.18
N GLU A 324 -11.35 -17.37 -18.51
CA GLU A 324 -10.23 -18.28 -18.70
C GLU A 324 -9.40 -17.91 -19.93
N GLN A 325 -10.06 -17.53 -21.03
CA GLN A 325 -9.36 -17.07 -22.24
C GLN A 325 -8.51 -15.84 -21.95
N VAL A 326 -9.07 -14.82 -21.29
CA VAL A 326 -8.35 -13.60 -20.92
C VAL A 326 -7.20 -13.88 -19.95
N ALA A 327 -7.42 -14.72 -18.93
CA ALA A 327 -6.37 -15.13 -18.00
C ALA A 327 -5.21 -15.83 -18.71
N GLN A 328 -5.52 -16.78 -19.61
CA GLN A 328 -4.50 -17.51 -20.37
C GLN A 328 -3.75 -16.60 -21.35
N LEU A 329 -4.43 -15.68 -22.04
CA LEU A 329 -3.78 -14.73 -22.95
C LEU A 329 -2.86 -13.76 -22.21
N TYR A 330 -3.27 -13.28 -21.03
CA TYR A 330 -2.43 -12.43 -20.18
C TYR A 330 -1.20 -13.20 -19.69
N ALA A 331 -1.39 -14.39 -19.12
CA ALA A 331 -0.30 -15.25 -18.65
C ALA A 331 0.65 -15.63 -19.79
N ALA A 332 0.12 -15.91 -20.97
CA ALA A 332 0.91 -16.28 -22.13
C ALA A 332 1.78 -15.12 -22.63
N THR A 333 1.20 -13.92 -22.74
CA THR A 333 1.93 -12.69 -23.11
C THR A 333 3.08 -12.45 -22.15
N LEU A 334 2.80 -12.43 -20.84
CA LEU A 334 3.82 -12.15 -19.82
C LEU A 334 4.87 -13.26 -19.74
N SER A 335 4.48 -14.53 -19.89
CA SER A 335 5.42 -15.66 -19.94
C SER A 335 6.35 -15.57 -21.14
N ALA A 336 5.81 -15.25 -22.32
CA ALA A 336 6.60 -15.04 -23.53
C ALA A 336 7.58 -13.85 -23.38
N MET A 337 7.16 -12.76 -22.72
CA MET A 337 8.06 -11.65 -22.35
C MET A 337 9.24 -12.12 -21.47
N TYR A 338 8.97 -12.90 -20.42
CA TYR A 338 10.03 -13.45 -19.56
C TYR A 338 10.97 -14.42 -20.30
N LEU A 339 10.46 -15.13 -21.29
CA LEU A 339 11.23 -16.01 -22.18
C LEU A 339 11.94 -15.24 -23.31
N ARG A 340 11.68 -13.92 -23.45
CA ARG A 340 12.13 -13.06 -24.55
C ARG A 340 11.67 -13.53 -25.94
N ASP A 341 10.55 -14.24 -26.01
CA ASP A 341 9.87 -14.57 -27.27
C ASP A 341 8.93 -13.43 -27.65
N TRP A 342 9.51 -12.36 -28.20
CA TRP A 342 8.77 -11.15 -28.57
C TRP A 342 7.71 -11.37 -29.65
N PRO A 343 7.95 -12.18 -30.71
CA PRO A 343 6.90 -12.50 -31.68
C PRO A 343 5.69 -13.17 -31.04
N LEU A 344 5.90 -14.18 -30.19
CA LEU A 344 4.82 -14.84 -29.48
C LEU A 344 4.10 -13.88 -28.53
N ALA A 345 4.85 -13.07 -27.76
CA ALA A 345 4.26 -12.10 -26.85
C ALA A 345 3.37 -11.08 -27.58
N ARG A 346 3.80 -10.59 -28.76
CA ARG A 346 3.00 -9.69 -29.60
C ARG A 346 1.74 -10.36 -30.14
N GLU A 347 1.82 -11.61 -30.57
CA GLU A 347 0.63 -12.37 -30.98
C GLU A 347 -0.38 -12.49 -29.83
N MET A 348 0.09 -12.91 -28.65
CA MET A 348 -0.76 -13.12 -27.49
C MET A 348 -1.40 -11.81 -27.00
N VAL A 349 -0.64 -10.70 -26.98
CA VAL A 349 -1.18 -9.42 -26.50
C VAL A 349 -2.21 -8.83 -27.47
N GLN A 350 -2.07 -9.02 -28.78
CA GLN A 350 -3.08 -8.56 -29.74
C GLN A 350 -4.40 -9.32 -29.54
N ARG A 351 -4.33 -10.64 -29.35
CA ARG A 351 -5.51 -11.45 -28.99
C ARG A 351 -6.13 -11.00 -27.66
N LEU A 352 -5.30 -10.66 -26.66
CA LEU A 352 -5.76 -10.13 -25.37
C LEU A 352 -6.48 -8.78 -25.53
N LEU A 353 -5.93 -7.86 -26.32
CA LEU A 353 -6.53 -6.55 -26.59
C LEU A 353 -7.90 -6.71 -27.27
N THR A 354 -8.04 -7.63 -28.22
CA THR A 354 -9.34 -7.96 -28.83
C THR A 354 -10.31 -8.53 -27.81
N ALA A 355 -9.87 -9.51 -26.99
CA ALA A 355 -10.73 -10.17 -26.00
C ALA A 355 -11.22 -9.23 -24.88
N THR A 356 -10.50 -8.14 -24.64
CA THR A 356 -10.81 -7.14 -23.59
C THR A 356 -11.43 -5.85 -24.13
N ALA A 357 -11.59 -5.69 -25.45
CA ALA A 357 -12.04 -4.44 -26.06
C ALA A 357 -13.42 -3.95 -25.55
N GLY A 358 -14.31 -4.86 -25.18
CA GLY A 358 -15.64 -4.55 -24.64
C GLY A 358 -15.67 -4.23 -23.13
N ASN A 359 -14.52 -4.25 -22.43
CA ASN A 359 -14.43 -4.01 -21.00
C ASN A 359 -13.30 -3.02 -20.70
N ALA A 360 -13.67 -1.76 -20.39
CA ALA A 360 -12.69 -0.67 -20.27
C ALA A 360 -11.61 -0.91 -19.19
N PRO A 361 -11.94 -1.32 -17.94
CA PRO A 361 -10.92 -1.65 -16.93
C PRO A 361 -9.97 -2.74 -17.42
N ALA A 362 -10.50 -3.80 -18.03
CA ALA A 362 -9.65 -4.88 -18.52
C ALA A 362 -8.78 -4.45 -19.72
N ASN A 363 -9.30 -3.58 -20.59
CA ASN A 363 -8.55 -3.06 -21.72
C ASN A 363 -7.38 -2.18 -21.28
N ILE A 364 -7.54 -1.39 -20.21
CA ILE A 364 -6.44 -0.61 -19.61
C ILE A 364 -5.31 -1.54 -19.17
N GLN A 365 -5.62 -2.62 -18.45
CA GLN A 365 -4.63 -3.59 -18.00
C GLN A 365 -3.92 -4.27 -19.19
N ALA A 366 -4.66 -4.62 -20.24
CA ALA A 366 -4.10 -5.19 -21.47
C ALA A 366 -3.18 -4.20 -22.21
N ARG A 367 -3.53 -2.91 -22.21
CA ARG A 367 -2.72 -1.83 -22.81
C ARG A 367 -1.44 -1.58 -22.03
N TRP A 368 -1.48 -1.60 -20.70
CA TRP A 368 -0.26 -1.52 -19.89
C TRP A 368 0.66 -2.71 -20.16
N LEU A 369 0.13 -3.94 -20.24
CA LEU A 369 0.93 -5.11 -20.61
C LEU A 369 1.56 -4.96 -22.00
N ASN A 370 0.82 -4.42 -22.97
CA ASN A 370 1.33 -4.15 -24.31
C ASN A 370 2.45 -3.09 -24.31
N ALA A 371 2.30 -2.02 -23.53
CA ALA A 371 3.33 -1.00 -23.37
C ALA A 371 4.58 -1.55 -22.66
N GLU A 372 4.40 -2.37 -21.62
CA GLU A 372 5.51 -3.09 -20.96
C GLU A 372 6.25 -4.02 -21.91
N LEU A 373 5.51 -4.76 -22.76
CA LEU A 373 6.05 -5.63 -23.79
C LEU A 373 6.93 -4.84 -24.75
N GLU A 374 6.40 -3.80 -25.39
CA GLU A 374 7.16 -3.03 -26.38
C GLU A 374 8.35 -2.30 -25.74
N PHE A 375 8.22 -1.83 -24.50
CA PHE A 375 9.33 -1.22 -23.76
C PHE A 375 10.45 -2.23 -23.45
N LYS A 376 10.10 -3.46 -23.06
CA LYS A 376 11.08 -4.54 -22.82
C LYS A 376 11.68 -5.10 -24.11
N ALA A 377 10.97 -5.00 -25.24
CA ALA A 377 11.44 -5.36 -26.57
C ALA A 377 12.21 -4.22 -27.27
N ASP A 378 12.67 -3.21 -26.52
CA ASP A 378 13.42 -2.04 -26.98
C ASP A 378 12.71 -1.18 -28.05
N ASN A 379 11.38 -1.21 -28.07
CA ASN A 379 10.55 -0.41 -28.96
C ASN A 379 9.80 0.68 -28.20
N SER A 380 10.54 1.66 -27.65
CA SER A 380 9.97 2.75 -26.82
C SER A 380 8.89 3.55 -27.52
N GLN A 381 8.97 3.74 -28.84
CA GLN A 381 7.95 4.50 -29.57
C GLN A 381 6.62 3.74 -29.63
N ALA A 382 6.65 2.42 -29.90
CA ALA A 382 5.44 1.61 -29.85
C ALA A 382 4.91 1.48 -28.42
N ALA A 383 5.79 1.40 -27.42
CA ALA A 383 5.40 1.40 -26.01
C ALA A 383 4.61 2.66 -25.63
N LEU A 384 5.08 3.84 -26.08
CA LEU A 384 4.39 5.11 -25.84
C LEU A 384 3.00 5.14 -26.50
N VAL A 385 2.88 4.61 -27.72
CA VAL A 385 1.59 4.52 -28.45
C VAL A 385 0.64 3.50 -27.83
N ALA A 386 1.17 2.45 -27.20
CA ALA A 386 0.39 1.39 -26.57
C ALA A 386 -0.29 1.85 -25.27
N LEU A 387 0.25 2.86 -24.59
CA LEU A 387 -0.34 3.41 -23.37
C LEU A 387 -1.80 3.87 -23.61
N PRO A 388 -2.69 3.74 -22.61
CA PRO A 388 -4.03 4.29 -22.70
C PRO A 388 -3.99 5.79 -23.05
N LEU A 389 -4.86 6.23 -23.96
CA LEU A 389 -5.04 7.66 -24.19
C LEU A 389 -5.72 8.24 -22.95
N GLN A 390 -5.12 9.25 -22.31
CA GLN A 390 -5.78 10.01 -21.26
C GLN A 390 -7.11 10.54 -21.80
N SER A 391 -8.23 10.13 -21.20
CA SER A 391 -9.53 10.72 -21.53
C SER A 391 -9.51 12.17 -21.07
N VAL A 392 -9.39 13.11 -22.01
CA VAL A 392 -9.53 14.54 -21.72
C VAL A 392 -11.01 14.81 -21.42
N LEU A 393 -11.39 14.81 -20.15
CA LEU A 393 -12.60 15.47 -19.65
C LEU A 393 -12.18 16.43 -18.53
N ALA A 394 -12.81 17.61 -18.52
CA ALA A 394 -12.42 18.81 -17.78
C ALA A 394 -12.10 18.55 -16.28
N PRO A 395 -11.18 19.33 -15.69
CA PRO A 395 -10.78 19.15 -14.29
C PRO A 395 -11.96 19.40 -13.35
N GLN A 396 -12.48 18.34 -12.75
CA GLN A 396 -13.10 18.42 -11.43
C GLN A 396 -11.99 18.13 -10.42
N ALA A 397 -11.88 18.98 -9.40
CA ALA A 397 -10.80 18.92 -8.43
C ALA A 397 -10.71 17.52 -7.82
N ALA A 398 -9.55 16.88 -7.98
CA ALA A 398 -9.24 15.61 -7.35
C ALA A 398 -9.45 15.74 -5.83
N PRO A 399 -10.12 14.80 -5.16
CA PRO A 399 -10.05 14.74 -3.71
C PRO A 399 -8.60 14.47 -3.33
N LYS A 400 -8.05 15.34 -2.48
CA LYS A 400 -6.66 15.25 -2.03
C LYS A 400 -6.51 14.08 -1.07
N ALA A 401 -5.78 13.05 -1.47
CA ALA A 401 -5.09 12.20 -0.52
C ALA A 401 -3.98 13.06 0.12
N THR A 402 -4.25 13.64 1.28
CA THR A 402 -3.16 14.14 2.13
C THR A 402 -2.56 12.96 2.87
N ALA A 403 -1.41 13.16 3.52
CA ALA A 403 -0.68 12.16 4.32
C ALA A 403 -1.47 11.50 5.49
N SER A 404 -2.81 11.60 5.50
CA SER A 404 -3.77 10.96 6.41
C SER A 404 -5.07 10.52 5.71
N GLY A 405 -5.02 10.09 4.44
CA GLY A 405 -5.97 9.11 3.88
C GLY A 405 -7.48 9.45 3.76
N ASN A 406 -7.91 10.72 3.80
CA ASN A 406 -9.33 11.06 3.76
C ASN A 406 -9.87 11.40 2.35
N LEU A 407 -10.99 10.78 1.95
CA LEU A 407 -11.80 11.17 0.79
C LEU A 407 -13.21 11.60 1.26
N ALA A 408 -13.70 12.76 0.80
CA ALA A 408 -15.08 13.21 1.02
C ALA A 408 -15.73 13.67 -0.30
N GLY A 409 -16.92 13.14 -0.61
CA GLY A 409 -17.81 13.64 -1.69
C GLY A 409 -19.02 12.73 -1.98
N PRO A 410 -20.19 13.25 -2.42
CA PRO A 410 -21.50 12.61 -2.29
C PRO A 410 -21.86 11.66 -3.46
N ARG A 411 -22.65 10.61 -3.15
CA ARG A 411 -23.18 9.62 -4.12
C ARG A 411 -24.64 9.88 -4.46
N GLU A 412 -24.99 9.89 -5.74
CA GLU A 412 -26.33 9.55 -6.23
C GLU A 412 -26.39 8.06 -6.64
N ALA A 413 -27.52 7.41 -6.40
CA ALA A 413 -27.72 5.98 -6.52
C ALA A 413 -28.28 5.58 -7.89
N GLY A 414 -27.60 4.65 -8.58
CA GLY A 414 -28.05 3.98 -9.81
C GLY A 414 -28.10 2.44 -9.68
N PRO A 415 -28.70 1.71 -10.64
CA PRO A 415 -29.09 0.30 -10.48
C PRO A 415 -27.90 -0.67 -10.51
N ARG A 416 -28.05 -1.77 -9.76
CA ARG A 416 -27.04 -2.82 -9.52
C ARG A 416 -26.58 -3.53 -10.80
N GLU A 417 -25.36 -3.22 -11.24
CA GLU A 417 -24.45 -4.20 -11.82
C GLU A 417 -23.55 -4.78 -10.70
N ALA A 418 -22.90 -5.92 -10.95
CA ALA A 418 -22.11 -6.69 -9.99
C ALA A 418 -21.13 -5.83 -9.16
N GLY A 419 -20.66 -6.37 -8.01
CA GLY A 419 -19.79 -5.70 -7.03
C GLY A 419 -18.68 -4.86 -7.67
N PRO A 420 -18.18 -3.81 -6.99
CA PRO A 420 -17.40 -2.75 -7.58
C PRO A 420 -16.22 -3.35 -8.34
N SER A 421 -16.33 -3.31 -9.66
CA SER A 421 -15.17 -3.23 -10.52
C SER A 421 -14.39 -1.97 -10.07
N LEU A 422 -13.06 -1.96 -10.20
CA LEU A 422 -12.30 -0.72 -10.06
C LEU A 422 -12.79 0.34 -11.08
N ALA A 423 -13.69 0.01 -12.02
CA ALA A 423 -14.52 1.00 -12.73
C ALA A 423 -15.34 1.94 -11.82
N THR A 424 -15.60 1.59 -10.57
CA THR A 424 -16.28 2.51 -9.62
C THR A 424 -15.33 3.63 -9.14
N ILE A 425 -14.02 3.45 -9.35
CA ILE A 425 -13.00 4.48 -9.23
C ILE A 425 -13.09 5.48 -10.40
N ASP A 426 -13.69 5.09 -11.54
CA ASP A 426 -13.80 5.95 -12.74
C ASP A 426 -14.71 7.17 -12.56
N VAL A 427 -15.46 7.34 -11.48
CA VAL A 427 -16.30 8.56 -11.36
C VAL A 427 -15.51 9.75 -10.79
N VAL A 428 -14.45 9.50 -10.01
CA VAL A 428 -13.73 10.56 -9.28
C VAL A 428 -12.25 10.68 -9.69
N GLU A 429 -11.62 9.63 -10.21
CA GLU A 429 -10.17 9.65 -10.54
C GLU A 429 -9.80 9.99 -11.99
N ARG A 430 -10.76 10.34 -12.87
CA ARG A 430 -10.47 10.65 -14.30
C ARG A 430 -9.55 11.86 -14.56
N VAL A 431 -8.97 12.47 -13.51
CA VAL A 431 -8.15 13.69 -13.58
C VAL A 431 -6.70 13.45 -13.13
N ALA A 432 -6.39 12.36 -12.38
CA ALA A 432 -5.03 12.07 -11.89
C ALA A 432 -4.37 10.91 -12.67
N PRO A 433 -3.06 10.96 -12.96
CA PRO A 433 -2.37 9.85 -13.62
C PRO A 433 -2.29 8.64 -12.67
N ARG A 434 -2.75 7.47 -13.14
CA ARG A 434 -2.62 6.17 -12.44
C ARG A 434 -1.14 5.79 -12.26
N ARG A 435 -0.79 5.16 -11.13
CA ARG A 435 0.62 4.85 -10.77
C ARG A 435 1.34 4.03 -11.86
N PRO A 436 0.75 2.94 -12.41
CA PRO A 436 1.39 2.15 -13.46
C PRO A 436 1.69 2.97 -14.71
N GLU A 437 0.74 3.79 -15.15
CA GLU A 437 0.91 4.64 -16.33
C GLU A 437 1.97 5.72 -16.08
N LEU A 438 1.94 6.38 -14.93
CA LEU A 438 2.89 7.44 -14.56
C LEU A 438 4.34 6.92 -14.60
N LEU A 439 4.59 5.78 -13.96
CA LEU A 439 5.92 5.19 -13.89
C LEU A 439 6.37 4.65 -15.25
N LEU A 440 5.52 3.86 -15.93
CA LEU A 440 5.86 3.26 -17.22
C LEU A 440 6.09 4.33 -18.31
N LYS A 441 5.22 5.35 -18.38
CA LYS A 441 5.38 6.48 -19.29
C LYS A 441 6.69 7.22 -19.03
N THR A 442 7.06 7.42 -17.78
CA THR A 442 8.33 8.07 -17.45
C THR A 442 9.52 7.26 -17.91
N GLU A 443 9.53 5.95 -17.67
CA GLU A 443 10.62 5.07 -18.12
C GLU A 443 10.76 5.06 -19.65
N ILE A 444 9.64 5.03 -20.36
CA ILE A 444 9.61 5.13 -21.83
C ILE A 444 10.22 6.46 -22.28
N LEU A 445 9.79 7.57 -21.70
CA LEU A 445 10.27 8.91 -22.06
C LEU A 445 11.73 9.15 -21.65
N LEU A 446 12.22 8.52 -20.58
CA LEU A 446 13.64 8.55 -20.20
C LEU A 446 14.49 7.88 -21.28
N ARG A 447 14.07 6.71 -21.79
CA ARG A 447 14.78 6.03 -22.89
C ARG A 447 14.73 6.81 -24.20
N LEU A 448 13.69 7.62 -24.41
CA LEU A 448 13.55 8.52 -25.56
C LEU A 448 14.24 9.87 -25.39
N ASN A 449 14.88 10.16 -24.24
CA ASN A 449 15.43 11.47 -23.88
C ASN A 449 14.37 12.61 -23.91
N GLN A 450 13.12 12.29 -23.58
CA GLN A 450 11.96 13.20 -23.61
C GLN A 450 11.27 13.33 -22.24
N ALA A 451 11.91 12.88 -21.16
CA ALA A 451 11.30 12.81 -19.83
C ALA A 451 11.13 14.16 -19.10
N GLY A 452 11.59 15.27 -19.68
CA GLY A 452 11.50 16.59 -19.03
C GLY A 452 10.08 16.98 -18.62
N SER A 453 9.07 16.58 -19.41
CA SER A 453 7.66 16.81 -19.13
C SER A 453 7.12 16.00 -17.94
N MET A 454 7.84 14.96 -17.48
CA MET A 454 7.41 14.10 -16.37
C MET A 454 7.81 14.62 -15.00
N ALA A 455 8.65 15.66 -14.92
CA ALA A 455 9.07 16.23 -13.65
C ALA A 455 7.90 16.74 -12.80
N SER A 456 7.01 17.57 -13.36
CA SER A 456 5.88 18.13 -12.62
C SER A 456 4.85 17.06 -12.21
N PRO A 457 4.40 16.14 -13.10
CA PRO A 457 3.49 15.06 -12.71
C PRO A 457 4.05 14.18 -11.58
N LEU A 458 5.33 13.81 -11.64
CA LEU A 458 5.97 13.03 -10.59
C LEU A 458 6.11 13.82 -9.29
N GLN A 459 6.43 15.11 -9.37
CA GLN A 459 6.52 15.97 -8.19
C GLN A 459 5.17 16.13 -7.49
N THR A 460 4.07 16.27 -8.25
CA THR A 460 2.70 16.21 -7.72
C THR A 460 2.44 14.85 -7.06
N TRP A 461 2.73 13.76 -7.76
CA TRP A 461 2.51 12.41 -7.24
C TRP A 461 3.20 12.16 -5.90
N VAL A 462 4.50 12.46 -5.78
CA VAL A 462 5.26 12.21 -4.54
C VAL A 462 4.93 13.20 -3.42
N THR A 463 4.23 14.30 -3.73
CA THR A 463 3.69 15.19 -2.70
C THR A 463 2.46 14.55 -2.04
N ASP A 464 1.61 13.90 -2.83
CA ASP A 464 0.42 13.20 -2.35
C ASP A 464 0.76 11.79 -1.80
N HIS A 465 1.81 11.16 -2.35
CA HIS A 465 2.28 9.81 -2.00
C HIS A 465 3.75 9.83 -1.56
N PRO A 466 4.10 10.50 -0.44
CA PRO A 466 5.49 10.70 -0.03
C PRO A 466 6.23 9.41 0.33
N ARG A 467 5.51 8.29 0.51
CA ARG A 467 6.05 6.95 0.79
C ARG A 467 6.31 6.10 -0.45
N ASP A 468 6.02 6.60 -1.65
CA ASP A 468 6.33 5.90 -2.90
C ASP A 468 7.81 6.10 -3.28
N GLY A 469 8.67 5.21 -2.75
CA GLY A 469 10.12 5.27 -2.97
C GLY A 469 10.50 5.15 -4.45
N SER A 470 9.78 4.36 -5.24
CA SER A 470 10.07 4.19 -6.67
C SER A 470 9.67 5.41 -7.50
N ALA A 471 8.59 6.10 -7.16
CA ALA A 471 8.27 7.38 -7.78
C ALA A 471 9.34 8.43 -7.48
N TRP A 472 9.86 8.49 -6.24
CA TRP A 472 10.99 9.35 -5.89
C TRP A 472 12.27 9.02 -6.67
N GLN A 473 12.62 7.73 -6.80
CA GLN A 473 13.77 7.31 -7.61
C GLN A 473 13.59 7.66 -9.09
N THR A 474 12.38 7.47 -9.62
CA THR A 474 12.04 7.82 -11.00
C THR A 474 12.16 9.33 -11.22
N LEU A 475 11.65 10.15 -10.29
CA LEU A 475 11.82 11.61 -10.30
C LEU A 475 13.29 12.03 -10.26
N ALA A 476 14.12 11.34 -9.48
CA ALA A 476 15.57 11.59 -9.46
C ALA A 476 16.22 11.35 -10.83
N ARG A 477 15.85 10.27 -11.53
CA ARG A 477 16.32 9.99 -12.90
C ARG A 477 15.92 11.10 -13.87
N VAL A 478 14.68 11.59 -13.76
CA VAL A 478 14.16 12.70 -14.58
C VAL A 478 14.91 14.01 -14.34
N TRP A 479 15.25 14.32 -13.08
CA TRP A 479 16.06 15.50 -12.78
C TRP A 479 17.48 15.39 -13.30
N ARG A 480 18.08 14.20 -13.18
CA ARG A 480 19.42 13.93 -13.70
C ARG A 480 19.49 14.06 -15.22
N SER A 481 18.47 13.57 -15.95
CA SER A 481 18.41 13.73 -17.41
C SER A 481 18.30 15.20 -17.85
N GLN A 482 17.88 16.10 -16.95
CA GLN A 482 17.81 17.54 -17.17
C GLN A 482 19.04 18.31 -16.64
N GLY A 483 20.07 17.61 -16.14
CA GLY A 483 21.25 18.23 -15.54
C GLY A 483 21.00 18.85 -14.16
N GLN A 484 19.86 18.55 -13.50
CA GLN A 484 19.49 19.10 -12.19
C GLN A 484 19.95 18.18 -11.04
N GLU A 485 21.27 17.97 -10.92
CA GLU A 485 21.85 16.96 -10.01
C GLU A 485 21.50 17.19 -8.53
N MET A 486 21.41 18.44 -8.08
CA MET A 486 21.02 18.76 -6.69
C MET A 486 19.61 18.25 -6.36
N ARG A 487 18.66 18.44 -7.27
CA ARG A 487 17.28 17.95 -7.12
C ARG A 487 17.21 16.44 -7.24
N ALA A 488 18.04 15.84 -8.10
CA ALA A 488 18.15 14.39 -8.21
C ALA A 488 18.64 13.77 -6.90
N LEU A 489 19.70 14.30 -6.27
CA LEU A 489 20.21 13.82 -4.98
C LEU A 489 19.19 13.98 -3.85
N ARG A 490 18.45 15.09 -3.81
CA ARG A 490 17.33 15.26 -2.87
C ARG A 490 16.27 14.18 -3.07
N ALA A 491 15.83 13.96 -4.30
CA ALA A 491 14.82 12.94 -4.60
C ALA A 491 15.30 11.52 -4.26
N GLU A 492 16.58 11.20 -4.49
CA GLU A 492 17.18 9.94 -4.03
C GLU A 492 17.18 9.83 -2.50
N ALA A 493 17.46 10.92 -1.79
CA ALA A 493 17.42 10.94 -0.33
C ALA A 493 16.00 10.68 0.20
N GLU A 494 14.97 11.32 -0.37
CA GLU A 494 13.57 11.09 -0.01
C GLU A 494 13.11 9.65 -0.34
N ALA A 495 13.63 9.04 -1.42
CA ALA A 495 13.38 7.63 -1.69
C ALA A 495 13.91 6.71 -0.56
N GLN A 496 15.07 7.03 0.02
CA GLN A 496 15.60 6.29 1.18
C GLN A 496 14.77 6.55 2.45
N VAL A 497 14.25 7.76 2.64
CA VAL A 497 13.30 8.08 3.72
C VAL A 497 12.01 7.27 3.58
N ALA A 498 11.49 7.11 2.37
CA ALA A 498 10.29 6.32 2.10
C ALA A 498 10.46 4.85 2.53
N HIS A 499 11.67 4.30 2.40
CA HIS A 499 12.02 2.93 2.81
C HIS A 499 12.60 2.83 4.23
N TYR A 500 12.49 3.88 5.05
CA TYR A 500 13.00 3.92 6.43
C TYR A 500 14.53 3.72 6.55
N ASP A 501 15.29 3.90 5.47
CA ASP A 501 16.75 3.86 5.49
C ASP A 501 17.36 5.24 5.72
N TYR A 502 17.13 5.76 6.93
CA TYR A 502 17.54 7.12 7.29
C TYR A 502 19.06 7.35 7.23
N ALA A 503 19.87 6.31 7.41
CA ALA A 503 21.32 6.42 7.27
C ALA A 503 21.70 6.72 5.81
N ALA A 504 21.19 5.93 4.87
CA ALA A 504 21.41 6.16 3.45
C ALA A 504 20.81 7.50 2.98
N ALA A 505 19.66 7.91 3.54
CA ALA A 505 19.06 9.22 3.26
C ALA A 505 19.96 10.38 3.69
N VAL A 506 20.53 10.34 4.90
CA VAL A 506 21.46 11.36 5.40
C VAL A 506 22.68 11.49 4.50
N ASP A 507 23.25 10.38 4.03
CA ASP A 507 24.40 10.40 3.13
C ASP A 507 24.07 11.10 1.80
N ARG A 508 22.88 10.83 1.23
CA ARG A 508 22.41 11.48 0.00
C ARG A 508 22.13 12.98 0.19
N PHE A 509 21.50 13.36 1.30
CA PHE A 509 21.29 14.77 1.63
C PHE A 509 22.60 15.53 1.84
N LYS A 510 23.59 14.93 2.49
CA LYS A 510 24.93 15.53 2.67
C LYS A 510 25.64 15.72 1.33
N ALA A 511 25.56 14.74 0.42
CA ALA A 511 26.08 14.90 -0.93
C ALA A 511 25.41 16.07 -1.68
N ALA A 512 24.09 16.24 -1.54
CA ALA A 512 23.35 17.35 -2.12
C ALA A 512 23.78 18.70 -1.50
N GLN A 513 23.97 18.75 -0.18
CA GLN A 513 24.45 19.93 0.54
C GLN A 513 25.87 20.33 0.10
N ASP A 514 26.77 19.36 -0.06
CA ASP A 514 28.13 19.62 -0.53
C ASP A 514 28.16 20.14 -1.97
N LEU A 515 27.26 19.65 -2.83
CA LEU A 515 27.07 20.17 -4.18
C LEU A 515 26.61 21.64 -4.15
N ALA A 516 25.65 21.97 -3.27
CA ALA A 516 25.17 23.34 -3.09
C ALA A 516 26.28 24.29 -2.63
N ARG A 517 27.10 23.86 -1.66
CA ARG A 517 28.26 24.62 -1.19
C ARG A 517 29.28 24.87 -2.29
N LYS A 518 29.59 23.87 -3.11
CA LYS A 518 30.53 23.99 -4.24
C LYS A 518 30.00 24.91 -5.35
N ALA A 519 28.68 24.95 -5.56
CA ALA A 519 28.06 25.84 -6.56
C ALA A 519 28.08 27.32 -6.13
N GLY A 520 28.21 27.62 -4.83
CA GLY A 520 28.32 28.97 -4.30
C GLY A 520 27.15 29.85 -4.73
N ALA A 521 27.43 31.04 -5.29
CA ALA A 521 26.40 31.98 -5.75
C ALA A 521 25.53 31.48 -6.91
N ARG A 522 25.90 30.37 -7.58
CA ARG A 522 25.13 29.74 -8.65
C ARG A 522 24.17 28.66 -8.14
N ALA A 523 24.16 28.37 -6.84
CA ALA A 523 23.27 27.39 -6.25
C ALA A 523 21.81 27.87 -6.27
N ASP A 524 20.87 26.95 -6.49
CA ASP A 524 19.46 27.21 -6.26
C ASP A 524 19.22 27.33 -4.74
N TYR A 525 19.13 28.57 -4.25
CA TYR A 525 18.99 28.87 -2.81
C TYR A 525 17.76 28.20 -2.19
N PHE A 526 16.67 28.04 -2.94
CA PHE A 526 15.45 27.41 -2.43
C PHE A 526 15.69 25.91 -2.22
N GLU A 527 16.27 25.22 -3.20
CA GLU A 527 16.60 23.80 -3.08
C GLU A 527 17.62 23.53 -1.98
N ALA A 528 18.66 24.38 -1.86
CA ALA A 528 19.66 24.26 -0.79
C ALA A 528 19.01 24.37 0.61
N SER A 529 18.09 25.32 0.79
CA SER A 529 17.35 25.50 2.06
C SER A 529 16.45 24.30 2.39
N ILE A 530 15.79 23.71 1.38
CA ILE A 530 14.97 22.50 1.56
C ILE A 530 15.86 21.33 1.98
N ILE A 531 17.00 21.12 1.30
CA ILE A 531 17.97 20.07 1.63
C ILE A 531 18.45 20.21 3.07
N ASP A 532 18.83 21.41 3.50
CA ASP A 532 19.30 21.65 4.87
C ASP A 532 18.23 21.34 5.92
N THR A 533 16.98 21.75 5.65
CA THR A 533 15.85 21.51 6.55
C THR A 533 15.52 20.01 6.65
N ARG A 534 15.45 19.34 5.49
CA ARG A 534 15.17 17.90 5.43
C ARG A 534 16.28 17.06 6.03
N LEU A 535 17.54 17.40 5.78
CA LEU A 535 18.69 16.74 6.39
C LEU A 535 18.59 16.74 7.93
N ARG A 536 18.31 17.90 8.54
CA ARG A 536 18.16 17.99 10.01
C ARG A 536 17.01 17.13 10.53
N ALA A 537 15.88 17.11 9.83
CA ALA A 537 14.74 16.29 10.20
C ALA A 537 15.08 14.78 10.13
N VAL A 538 15.77 14.34 9.08
CA VAL A 538 16.14 12.94 8.89
C VAL A 538 17.27 12.51 9.84
N GLU A 539 18.19 13.42 10.19
CA GLU A 539 19.17 13.16 11.24
C GLU A 539 18.51 12.91 12.61
N GLU A 540 17.42 13.60 12.93
CA GLU A 540 16.67 13.33 14.16
C GLU A 540 15.98 11.96 14.10
N LEU A 541 15.32 11.62 12.99
CA LEU A 541 14.74 10.29 12.79
C LEU A 541 15.79 9.18 12.91
N LEU A 542 17.00 9.40 12.39
CA LEU A 542 18.10 8.45 12.55
C LEU A 542 18.55 8.33 14.01
N ARG A 543 18.64 9.44 14.76
CA ARG A 543 18.97 9.40 16.20
C ARG A 543 17.92 8.63 17.00
N GLU A 544 16.64 8.89 16.74
CA GLU A 544 15.52 8.15 17.35
C GLU A 544 15.64 6.65 17.05
N GLN A 545 15.84 6.29 15.79
CA GLN A 545 15.99 4.90 15.36
C GLN A 545 17.19 4.19 16.02
N LEU A 546 18.31 4.91 16.23
CA LEU A 546 19.48 4.37 16.92
C LEU A 546 19.24 4.22 18.44
N ARG A 547 18.49 5.13 19.06
CA ARG A 547 18.09 5.01 20.47
C ARG A 547 17.22 3.78 20.69
N ASP A 548 16.22 3.55 19.84
CA ASP A 548 15.34 2.39 19.94
C ASP A 548 16.12 1.07 19.80
N LYS A 549 17.12 1.03 18.90
CA LYS A 549 18.03 -0.12 18.79
C LYS A 549 18.90 -0.35 20.03
N ALA A 550 19.28 0.71 20.75
CA ALA A 550 20.09 0.61 21.96
C ALA A 550 19.27 0.17 23.18
N VAL A 551 17.98 0.53 23.24
CA VAL A 551 17.04 0.09 24.29
C VAL A 551 16.63 -1.38 24.11
N ASN A 552 16.62 -1.87 22.87
CA ASN A 552 16.24 -3.24 22.52
C ASN A 552 17.42 -4.24 22.46
N LYS A 553 18.64 -3.82 22.86
CA LYS A 553 19.81 -4.69 23.09
C LYS A 553 19.99 -4.88 24.58
#